data_AF-A0A3D5MMF2-F1
#
_entry.id   AF-A0A3D5MMF2-F1
#
_cell.length_a   1.000
_cell.length_b   1.000
_cell.length_c   1.000
_cell.angle_alpha   90.00
_cell.angle_beta   90.00
_cell.angle_gamma   90.00
#
_symmetry.space_group_name_H-M   'P 1'
#
loop_
_entity.id
_entity.type
_entity.pdbx_description
1 polymer ?
#
loop_
_entity_poly.entity_id
_entity_poly.type
_entity_poly.pdbx_seq_one_letter_code
_entity_poly.pdbx_strand_id
1 'polypeptide(L)'
;ALDIIRREVDSLARGRFSDREFEATRNSALAVARARLDSPSALVYGHLEHLAAGQVPDGIAPWRELEGVTAADVRDFARRPVIDTVYLLARGRRRRRPPGGGGSRAGGPCRAAG
;
A
#
# COMPACT_ATOMS: atom_id res chain seq x y z
N ALA A 1 -11.09 9.38 -5.10
CA ALA A 1 -9.85 8.65 -4.79
C ALA A 1 -10.15 7.30 -4.13
N LEU A 2 -10.79 7.28 -2.95
CA LEU A 2 -11.17 6.02 -2.29
C LEU A 2 -12.03 5.10 -3.17
N ASP A 3 -13.00 5.65 -3.90
CA ASP A 3 -13.86 4.85 -4.77
C ASP A 3 -13.13 4.28 -5.99
N ILE A 4 -11.98 4.84 -6.36
CA ILE A 4 -11.12 4.27 -7.41
C ILE A 4 -10.35 3.09 -6.79
N ILE A 5 -9.73 3.30 -5.63
CA ILE A 5 -8.99 2.25 -4.91
C ILE A 5 -9.89 1.03 -4.65
N ARG A 6 -11.12 1.23 -4.17
CA ARG A 6 -12.08 0.14 -3.94
C ARG A 6 -12.39 -0.63 -5.23
N ARG A 7 -12.61 0.08 -6.34
CA ARG A 7 -12.89 -0.54 -7.64
C ARG A 7 -11.70 -1.34 -8.18
N GLU A 8 -10.48 -0.83 -8.01
CA GLU A 8 -9.27 -1.55 -8.44
C GLU A 8 -9.01 -2.77 -7.56
N VAL A 9 -9.22 -2.66 -6.25
CA VAL A 9 -9.17 -3.80 -5.32
C VAL A 9 -10.19 -4.87 -5.71
N ASP A 10 -11.44 -4.49 -6.02
CA ASP A 10 -12.46 -5.44 -6.47
C ASP A 10 -12.11 -6.07 -7.83
N SER A 11 -11.44 -5.34 -8.71
CA SER A 11 -10.93 -5.87 -9.97
C SER A 11 -9.81 -6.87 -9.75
N LEU A 12 -8.86 -6.57 -8.85
CA LEU A 12 -7.80 -7.49 -8.47
C LEU A 12 -8.38 -8.75 -7.84
N ALA A 13 -9.31 -8.64 -6.89
CA ALA A 13 -9.95 -9.78 -6.23
C ALA A 13 -10.66 -10.73 -7.23
N ARG A 14 -11.11 -10.19 -8.36
CA ARG A 14 -11.73 -10.96 -9.45
C ARG A 14 -10.73 -11.45 -10.50
N GLY A 15 -9.43 -11.24 -10.29
CA GLY A 15 -8.37 -11.62 -11.21
C GLY A 15 -8.44 -10.90 -12.55
N ARG A 16 -8.95 -9.66 -12.57
CA ARG A 16 -9.11 -8.88 -13.81
C ARG A 16 -7.82 -8.14 -14.12
N PHE A 17 -7.10 -8.64 -15.11
CA PHE A 17 -5.98 -7.97 -15.78
C PHE A 17 -5.91 -8.47 -17.22
N SER A 18 -5.38 -7.64 -18.10
CA SER A 18 -5.09 -8.00 -19.48
C SER A 18 -3.80 -8.79 -19.60
N ASP A 19 -3.66 -9.58 -20.67
CA ASP A 19 -2.43 -10.32 -20.94
C ASP A 19 -1.21 -9.39 -21.11
N ARG A 20 -1.43 -8.17 -21.63
CA ARG A 20 -0.38 -7.15 -21.73
C ARG A 20 0.12 -6.69 -20.36
N GLU A 21 -0.79 -6.46 -19.41
CA GLU A 21 -0.42 -6.07 -18.04
C GLU A 21 0.33 -7.19 -17.34
N PHE A 22 -0.09 -8.44 -17.55
CA PHE A 22 0.62 -9.61 -17.05
C PHE A 22 2.04 -9.69 -17.60
N GLU A 23 2.22 -9.67 -18.92
CA GLU A 23 3.54 -9.77 -19.55
C GLU A 23 4.46 -8.60 -19.17
N ALA A 24 3.92 -7.38 -19.13
CA ALA A 24 4.69 -6.21 -18.71
C ALA A 24 5.18 -6.34 -17.26
N THR A 25 4.31 -6.81 -16.36
CA THR A 25 4.64 -7.00 -14.94
C THR A 25 5.63 -8.13 -14.76
N ARG A 26 5.44 -9.27 -15.44
CA ARG A 26 6.34 -10.43 -15.40
C ARG A 26 7.74 -10.06 -15.89
N ASN A 27 7.83 -9.36 -17.02
CA ASN A 27 9.12 -8.92 -17.57
C ASN A 27 9.83 -7.92 -16.64
N SER A 28 9.07 -7.00 -16.04
CA SER A 28 9.62 -6.06 -15.06
C SER A 28 10.14 -6.77 -13.81
N ALA A 29 9.38 -7.74 -13.29
CA ALA A 29 9.78 -8.52 -12.12
C ALA A 29 11.03 -9.37 -12.40
N LEU A 30 11.10 -10.02 -13.57
CA LEU A 30 12.28 -10.76 -14.02
C LEU A 30 13.51 -9.85 -14.22
N ALA A 31 13.33 -8.63 -14.70
CA ALA A 31 14.42 -7.67 -14.85
C ALA A 31 14.98 -7.23 -13.48
N VAL A 32 14.12 -6.90 -12.52
CA VAL A 32 14.52 -6.55 -11.15
C VAL A 32 15.21 -7.73 -10.46
N ALA A 33 14.68 -8.93 -10.66
CA ALA A 33 15.26 -10.18 -10.18
C ALA A 33 16.70 -10.36 -10.68
N ARG A 34 16.92 -10.25 -11.99
CA ARG A 34 18.27 -10.35 -12.59
C ARG A 34 19.21 -9.29 -12.05
N ALA A 35 18.77 -8.04 -11.95
CA ALA A 35 19.58 -6.96 -11.41
C ALA A 35 20.05 -7.20 -9.96
N ARG A 36 19.29 -7.96 -9.16
CA ARG A 36 19.70 -8.35 -7.80
C ARG A 36 20.82 -9.38 -7.81
N LEU A 37 20.86 -10.28 -8.78
CA LEU A 37 21.96 -11.26 -8.92
C LEU A 37 23.28 -10.57 -9.25
N ASP A 38 23.23 -9.50 -10.02
CA ASP A 38 24.43 -8.73 -10.42
C ASP A 38 24.93 -7.79 -9.31
N SER A 39 24.23 -7.71 -8.17
CA SER A 39 24.58 -6.81 -7.07
C SER A 39 25.07 -7.58 -5.84
N PRO A 40 26.37 -7.47 -5.47
CA PRO A 40 26.91 -8.09 -4.26
C PRO A 40 26.14 -7.69 -2.99
N SER A 41 25.74 -6.42 -2.91
CA SER A 41 24.94 -5.92 -1.78
C SER A 41 23.57 -6.61 -1.70
N ALA A 42 22.89 -6.82 -2.83
CA ALA A 42 21.60 -7.47 -2.86
C ALA A 42 21.69 -8.96 -2.49
N LEU A 43 22.78 -9.64 -2.86
CA LEU A 43 23.03 -11.03 -2.44
C LEU A 43 23.22 -11.13 -0.92
N VAL A 44 23.99 -10.22 -0.32
CA VAL A 44 24.18 -10.16 1.13
C VAL A 44 22.85 -9.89 1.85
N TYR A 45 22.09 -8.89 1.41
CA TYR A 45 20.78 -8.60 2.00
C TYR A 45 19.81 -9.78 1.84
N GLY A 46 19.74 -10.39 0.66
CA GLY A 46 18.91 -11.56 0.43
C GLY A 46 19.29 -12.73 1.35
N HIS A 47 20.58 -12.97 1.57
CA HIS A 47 21.04 -13.99 2.52
C HIS A 47 20.58 -13.69 3.95
N LEU A 48 20.71 -12.44 4.40
CA LEU A 48 20.25 -12.02 5.73
C LEU A 48 18.73 -12.16 5.89
N GLU A 49 17.95 -11.84 4.85
CA GLU A 49 16.50 -12.02 4.84
C GLU A 49 16.11 -13.49 5.00
N HIS A 50 16.78 -14.41 4.28
CA HIS A 50 16.55 -15.85 4.43
C HIS A 50 16.85 -16.35 5.85
N LEU A 51 17.98 -15.91 6.41
CA LEU A 51 18.34 -16.23 7.80
C LEU A 51 17.30 -15.72 8.80
N ALA A 52 16.84 -14.48 8.63
CA ALA A 52 15.81 -13.88 9.49
C ALA A 52 14.46 -14.60 9.37
N ALA A 53 14.13 -15.12 8.18
CA ALA A 53 12.94 -15.93 7.95
C ALA A 53 13.08 -17.40 8.38
N GLY A 54 14.26 -17.82 8.86
CA GLY A 54 14.53 -19.22 9.21
C GLY A 54 14.57 -20.15 8.00
N GLN A 55 14.78 -19.61 6.81
CA GLN A 55 14.84 -20.34 5.55
C GLN A 55 16.30 -20.64 5.17
N VAL A 56 16.52 -21.78 4.52
CA VAL A 56 17.84 -22.09 3.93
C VAL A 56 17.96 -21.26 2.65
N PRO A 57 19.00 -20.41 2.50
CA PRO A 57 19.18 -19.62 1.30
C PRO A 57 19.51 -20.55 0.12
N ASP A 58 18.60 -20.63 -0.84
CA ASP A 58 18.92 -21.10 -2.19
C ASP A 58 19.05 -19.84 -3.07
N GLY A 59 20.27 -19.50 -3.46
CA GLY A 59 20.54 -18.30 -4.23
C GLY A 59 19.92 -18.31 -5.64
N ILE A 60 19.43 -19.47 -6.11
CA ILE A 60 18.94 -19.67 -7.47
C ILE A 60 17.44 -20.04 -7.51
N ALA A 61 16.93 -20.82 -6.56
CA ALA A 61 15.56 -21.34 -6.60
C ALA A 61 14.45 -20.28 -6.71
N PRO A 62 14.48 -19.14 -5.99
CA PRO A 62 13.41 -18.13 -6.05
C PRO A 62 13.18 -17.55 -7.46
N TRP A 63 14.20 -17.59 -8.32
CA TRP A 63 14.14 -17.03 -9.68
C TRP A 63 13.47 -17.98 -10.68
N ARG A 64 13.78 -19.27 -10.58
CA ARG A 64 13.17 -20.31 -11.43
C ARG A 64 11.68 -20.41 -11.17
N GLU A 65 11.27 -20.22 -9.91
CA GLU A 65 9.86 -20.18 -9.54
C GLU A 65 9.15 -19.00 -10.22
N LEU A 66 9.79 -17.82 -10.30
CA LEU A 66 9.23 -16.64 -10.96
C LEU A 66 9.06 -16.82 -12.48
N GLU A 67 9.99 -17.53 -13.12
CA GLU A 67 9.91 -17.85 -14.56
C GLU A 67 8.71 -18.74 -14.87
N GLY A 68 8.36 -19.64 -13.96
CA GLY A 68 7.23 -20.58 -14.10
C GLY A 68 5.85 -19.97 -13.84
N VAL A 69 5.76 -18.74 -13.31
CA VAL A 69 4.48 -18.11 -12.98
C VAL A 69 3.67 -17.85 -14.24
N THR A 70 2.42 -18.33 -14.22
CA THR A 70 1.43 -18.13 -15.29
C THR A 70 0.37 -17.11 -14.89
N ALA A 71 -0.36 -16.60 -15.88
CA ALA A 71 -1.54 -15.76 -15.63
C ALA A 71 -2.63 -16.50 -14.84
N ALA A 72 -2.73 -17.83 -14.96
CA ALA A 72 -3.66 -18.62 -14.17
C ALA A 72 -3.29 -18.61 -12.69
N ASP A 73 -2.01 -18.76 -12.36
CA ASP A 73 -1.50 -18.71 -10.98
C ASP A 73 -1.77 -17.35 -10.33
N VAL A 74 -1.57 -16.26 -11.08
CA VAL A 74 -1.87 -14.90 -10.60
C VAL A 74 -3.38 -14.72 -10.36
N ARG A 75 -4.23 -15.24 -11.25
CA ARG A 75 -5.70 -15.16 -11.08
C ARG A 75 -6.18 -15.98 -9.88
N ASP A 76 -5.60 -17.16 -9.66
CA ASP A 76 -5.92 -17.99 -8.50
C ASP A 76 -5.46 -17.31 -7.21
N PHE A 77 -4.21 -16.84 -7.19
CA PHE A 77 -3.67 -16.09 -6.06
C PHE A 77 -4.53 -14.86 -5.74
N ALA A 78 -4.97 -14.11 -6.75
CA ALA A 78 -5.74 -12.88 -6.54
C ALA A 78 -7.12 -13.11 -5.91
N ARG A 79 -7.64 -14.34 -5.87
CA ARG A 79 -8.89 -14.69 -5.18
C ARG A 79 -8.71 -14.94 -3.68
N ARG A 80 -7.47 -15.11 -3.22
CA ARG A 80 -7.11 -15.44 -1.83
C ARG A 80 -7.07 -14.24 -0.86
N PRO A 81 -6.73 -13.00 -1.26
CA PRO A 81 -6.63 -11.89 -0.33
C PRO A 81 -8.01 -11.51 0.20
N VAL A 82 -8.14 -11.52 1.53
CA VAL A 82 -9.15 -10.73 2.24
C VAL A 82 -8.43 -9.45 2.64
N ILE A 83 -8.70 -8.33 1.98
CA ILE A 83 -8.20 -7.03 2.44
C ILE A 83 -8.97 -6.70 3.71
N ASP A 84 -8.39 -7.07 4.86
CA ASP A 84 -9.05 -6.95 6.17
C ASP A 84 -9.05 -5.50 6.68
N THR A 85 -8.10 -4.66 6.25
CA THR A 85 -8.02 -3.28 6.73
C THR A 85 -7.48 -2.32 5.68
N VAL A 86 -8.16 -1.17 5.50
CA VAL A 86 -7.70 -0.05 4.66
C VAL A 86 -7.55 1.19 5.56
N TYR A 87 -6.31 1.61 5.82
CA TYR A 87 -6.03 2.84 6.56
C TYR A 87 -6.02 4.05 5.63
N LEU A 88 -6.92 5.00 5.86
CA LEU A 88 -6.99 6.25 5.11
C LEU A 88 -6.53 7.42 5.99
N LEU A 89 -5.30 7.85 5.75
CA LEU A 89 -4.77 9.09 6.32
C LEU A 89 -5.40 10.29 5.59
N ALA A 90 -6.58 10.71 6.04
CA ALA A 90 -7.19 11.96 5.61
C ALA A 90 -6.59 13.13 6.40
N ARG A 91 -6.13 14.17 5.69
CA ARG A 91 -5.82 15.46 6.34
C ARG A 91 -7.06 15.95 7.07
N GLY A 92 -6.97 16.12 8.40
CA GLY A 92 -8.06 16.66 9.20
C GLY A 92 -8.53 17.99 8.61
N ARG A 93 -9.77 18.05 8.12
CA ARG A 93 -10.40 19.31 7.76
C ARG A 93 -10.43 20.17 9.02
N ARG A 94 -9.57 21.19 9.11
CA ARG A 94 -9.74 22.26 10.10
C ARG A 94 -11.16 22.77 9.91
N ARG A 95 -12.05 22.53 10.89
CA ARG A 95 -13.37 23.15 10.91
C ARG A 95 -13.12 24.65 10.81
N ARG A 96 -13.47 25.23 9.66
CA ARG A 96 -13.46 26.69 9.49
C ARG A 96 -14.46 27.19 10.52
N ARG A 97 -13.96 27.84 11.59
CA ARG A 97 -14.80 28.49 12.59
C ARG A 97 -15.74 29.42 11.82
N PRO A 98 -17.07 29.27 11.94
CA PRO A 98 -17.97 30.20 11.28
C PRO A 98 -17.64 31.61 11.78
N PRO A 99 -17.64 32.63 10.91
CA PRO A 99 -17.49 34.00 11.35
C PRO A 99 -18.78 34.40 12.08
N GLY A 100 -18.86 34.10 13.37
CA GLY A 100 -19.73 34.87 14.27
C GLY A 100 -19.05 36.23 14.42
N GLY A 101 -19.62 37.32 13.91
CA GLY A 101 -20.99 37.74 14.19
C GLY A 101 -20.92 38.54 15.49
N GLY A 102 -20.69 39.85 15.37
CA GLY A 102 -20.45 40.73 16.51
C GLY A 102 -21.66 40.94 17.41
N GLY A 103 -21.40 41.58 18.54
CA GLY A 103 -22.39 42.43 19.22
C GLY A 103 -22.89 41.98 20.59
N SER A 104 -22.43 42.73 21.59
CA SER A 104 -23.19 43.16 22.78
C SER A 104 -23.43 42.15 23.91
N ARG A 105 -22.82 42.44 25.07
CA ARG A 105 -23.51 43.16 26.15
C ARG A 105 -22.51 43.79 27.11
N ALA A 106 -22.66 45.11 27.27
CA ALA A 106 -22.09 45.90 28.34
C ALA A 106 -22.55 45.35 29.70
N GLY A 107 -21.60 44.99 30.57
CA GLY A 107 -21.80 44.85 32.00
C GLY A 107 -21.29 46.13 32.68
N GLY A 108 -22.22 46.98 33.10
CA GLY A 108 -21.92 48.22 33.82
C GLY A 108 -21.36 47.98 35.24
N PRO A 109 -20.81 49.03 35.87
CA PRO A 109 -19.99 48.90 37.08
C PRO A 109 -20.80 48.59 38.34
N CYS A 110 -20.22 47.75 39.19
CA CYS A 110 -20.69 47.46 40.54
C CYS A 110 -20.73 48.73 41.41
N ARG A 111 -21.90 49.08 41.94
CA ARG A 111 -22.03 49.97 43.12
C ARG A 111 -22.10 49.10 44.36
N ALA A 112 -21.08 49.19 45.22
CA ALA A 112 -21.16 48.74 46.61
C ALA A 112 -21.74 49.90 47.42
N ALA A 113 -22.80 49.62 48.18
CA ALA A 113 -23.34 50.54 49.18
C ALA A 113 -22.47 50.46 50.44
N GLY A 114 -22.11 51.63 50.97
CA GLY A 114 -21.54 51.89 52.28
C GLY A 114 -22.01 53.26 52.73
#